data_AF-A0A662U062-F1
#
_entry.id   AF-A0A662U062-F1
#
_cell.length_a   1.000
_cell.length_b   1.000
_cell.length_c   1.000
_cell.angle_alpha   90.00
_cell.angle_beta   90.00
_cell.angle_gamma   90.00
#
_symmetry.space_group_name_H-M   'P 1'
#
loop_
_entity.id
_entity.type
_entity.pdbx_description
1 polymer ?
#
loop_
_entity_poly.entity_id
_entity_poly.type
_entity_poly.pdbx_seq_one_letter_code
_entity_poly.pdbx_strand_id
1 'polypeptide(L)'
;GGWYTTPISGDEDFDCVNLGDFDGDGGLDVVAGNLQDDIYWFRRPEIWFEDVAGNRIKTVFDNTEIYVRGVNLEPNDEVRIYVVEDRDDWADGMSLVDVTGGYETVTTDSEGVLPRTLVWASSTAGNYDLVIDTNLNGEYNPNSQVEPLEAFLGAGLRVLETPVYAANNLGVTQKYFYPGEAIYVFGDDYTPNILVDLYVVTNDDEWFDGTPLVDINGDVETVQITGTGELPLTMVLGPMLTVGEWDIVVDVDRDGLYDEGVDVVNSLDTAGVIVRSPGVRSEYNWSPRDIFFVGETVKVYGWNFKPGDVVDLYVVQNNDSWVNGQTLTDVSGGAETATASSGGSFRKTVWVEALIGEYDLVVDTDQDGVYTEGVDFVDSLTEYGFVTLSRIVLPADENGDAKTNFPPSAEIYVIGSGFTPGSSVDIYVIETTDSMPDGTPLTDYRGAPTTVDVNNVGQIETTLLWATPEEGDYDIVADVDQDGVFDTGRDWWYGGFTVGEEEREVVEEPGVEPTETFEAAPEDVRLPAEEKPPMVLDLPIVGYYHGVPVYQDNTRIGLDGRPSLFILTAQGERVYIPYEEVFGAEEEEELKRGGPPLVFWVCLVLFMVLIVLVVYYISKK
;
A
#
# COMPACT_ATOMS: atom_id res chain seq x y z
N GLY A 1 6.88 3.29 -19.61
CA GLY A 1 7.19 3.91 -20.92
C GLY A 1 8.56 3.48 -21.41
N GLY A 2 8.66 2.34 -22.06
CA GLY A 2 9.85 1.96 -22.82
C GLY A 2 9.38 1.43 -24.17
N TRP A 3 9.68 2.12 -25.26
CA TRP A 3 9.29 1.69 -26.59
C TRP A 3 10.49 1.64 -27.53
N TYR A 4 10.64 0.46 -28.11
CA TYR A 4 11.55 0.15 -29.19
C TYR A 4 10.93 0.59 -30.51
N THR A 5 11.59 1.47 -31.25
CA THR A 5 11.33 1.65 -32.68
C THR A 5 12.14 0.60 -33.43
N THR A 6 11.50 -0.41 -34.00
CA THR A 6 12.13 -1.24 -35.03
C THR A 6 12.21 -0.42 -36.32
N PRO A 7 13.41 -0.15 -36.86
CA PRO A 7 13.51 0.50 -38.16
C PRO A 7 12.92 -0.43 -39.22
N ILE A 8 11.94 0.06 -39.98
CA ILE A 8 11.43 -0.64 -41.16
C ILE A 8 12.50 -0.54 -42.26
N SER A 9 13.30 -1.60 -42.35
CA SER A 9 14.19 -2.02 -43.45
C SER A 9 15.47 -1.19 -43.73
N GLY A 10 16.57 -1.92 -43.92
CA GLY A 10 17.91 -1.39 -44.16
C GLY A 10 18.26 -1.32 -45.64
N ASP A 11 17.87 -0.23 -46.29
CA ASP A 11 18.48 0.24 -47.54
C ASP A 11 18.71 1.76 -47.40
N GLU A 12 19.92 2.23 -47.71
CA GLU A 12 20.45 3.56 -47.35
C GLU A 12 19.83 4.76 -48.14
N ASP A 13 18.68 4.57 -48.80
CA ASP A 13 18.17 5.49 -49.84
C ASP A 13 16.66 5.81 -49.76
N PHE A 14 15.99 5.66 -48.60
CA PHE A 14 14.58 6.08 -48.48
C PHE A 14 14.34 7.20 -47.46
N ASP A 15 13.72 8.27 -47.97
CA ASP A 15 13.01 9.30 -47.21
C ASP A 15 11.88 8.65 -46.40
N CYS A 16 12.13 8.31 -45.14
CA CYS A 16 11.10 7.82 -44.23
C CYS A 16 10.54 8.96 -43.38
N VAL A 17 9.22 9.14 -43.43
CA VAL A 17 8.48 9.97 -42.47
C VAL A 17 8.15 9.08 -41.27
N ASN A 18 8.64 9.44 -40.09
CA ASN A 18 8.21 8.80 -38.87
C ASN A 18 6.96 9.52 -38.36
N LEU A 19 5.90 8.76 -38.19
CA LEU A 19 4.63 9.21 -37.62
C LEU A 19 4.52 8.61 -36.23
N GLY A 20 4.32 9.43 -35.22
CA GLY A 20 4.19 8.99 -33.84
C GLY A 20 3.56 10.08 -33.00
N ASP A 21 2.69 9.70 -32.09
CA ASP A 21 2.17 10.56 -31.03
C ASP A 21 3.27 10.70 -29.96
N PHE A 22 3.99 11.82 -29.92
CA PHE A 22 5.14 12.03 -29.05
C PHE A 22 4.76 12.61 -27.69
N ASP A 23 3.63 13.33 -27.60
CA ASP A 23 3.16 13.94 -26.35
C ASP A 23 2.03 13.13 -25.67
N GLY A 24 1.45 12.15 -26.35
CA GLY A 24 0.47 11.23 -25.80
C GLY A 24 -0.97 11.74 -25.86
N ASP A 25 -1.25 12.77 -26.66
CA ASP A 25 -2.58 13.38 -26.78
C ASP A 25 -3.57 12.57 -27.65
N GLY A 26 -3.13 11.43 -28.20
CA GLY A 26 -3.92 10.56 -29.07
C GLY A 26 -3.93 11.01 -30.54
N GLY A 27 -3.28 12.13 -30.84
CA GLY A 27 -3.10 12.66 -32.17
C GLY A 27 -1.76 12.26 -32.79
N LEU A 28 -1.73 12.16 -34.11
CA LEU A 28 -0.51 11.78 -34.83
C LEU A 28 0.42 12.99 -34.95
N ASP A 29 1.58 12.98 -34.31
CA ASP A 29 2.64 13.93 -34.65
C ASP A 29 3.47 13.41 -35.82
N VAL A 30 3.99 14.33 -36.62
CA VAL A 30 4.82 14.01 -37.77
C VAL A 30 6.23 14.49 -37.49
N VAL A 31 7.20 13.57 -37.56
CA VAL A 31 8.61 13.92 -37.71
C VAL A 31 9.05 13.45 -39.10
N ALA A 32 9.07 14.38 -40.04
CA ALA A 32 9.69 14.19 -41.34
C ALA A 32 11.08 14.83 -41.33
N GLY A 33 12.14 14.04 -41.51
CA GLY A 33 13.50 14.55 -41.63
C GLY A 33 14.43 13.56 -42.32
N ASN A 34 15.02 13.97 -43.44
CA ASN A 34 16.27 13.39 -43.97
C ASN A 34 17.44 14.05 -43.19
N LEU A 35 18.59 13.38 -43.11
CA LEU A 35 19.82 13.79 -42.41
C LEU A 35 20.38 15.19 -42.80
N GLN A 36 19.74 15.93 -43.72
CA GLN A 36 20.18 17.24 -44.20
C GLN A 36 19.09 18.31 -44.41
N ASP A 37 17.79 18.06 -44.15
CA ASP A 37 16.73 19.07 -44.37
C ASP A 37 15.81 19.30 -43.14
N ASP A 38 15.18 20.47 -43.12
CA ASP A 38 14.40 21.06 -42.03
C ASP A 38 13.36 20.11 -41.41
N ILE A 39 13.40 19.98 -40.07
CA ILE A 39 12.40 19.26 -39.28
C ILE A 39 11.15 20.14 -39.18
N TYR A 40 10.04 19.69 -39.75
CA TYR A 40 8.73 20.33 -39.58
C TYR A 40 8.07 19.79 -38.30
N TRP A 41 7.97 20.64 -37.28
CA TRP A 41 7.15 20.39 -36.10
C TRP A 41 5.76 20.97 -36.35
N PHE A 42 4.73 20.13 -36.37
CA PHE A 42 3.35 20.63 -36.24
C PHE A 42 3.13 20.91 -34.77
N ARG A 43 3.42 22.13 -34.33
CA ARG A 43 3.04 22.55 -32.99
C ARG A 43 1.56 22.87 -33.02
N ARG A 44 0.75 22.07 -32.33
CA ARG A 44 -0.65 22.42 -32.11
C ARG A 44 -0.71 23.69 -31.25
N PRO A 45 -1.63 24.61 -31.55
CA PRO A 45 -1.96 25.67 -30.61
C PRO A 45 -2.36 25.04 -29.27
N GLU A 46 -1.76 25.51 -28.18
CA GLU A 46 -2.08 25.06 -26.82
C GLU A 46 -2.56 26.26 -26.02
N ILE A 47 -3.63 26.07 -25.25
CA ILE A 47 -4.22 27.08 -24.38
C ILE A 47 -4.58 26.46 -23.04
N TRP A 48 -4.56 27.26 -21.98
CA TRP A 48 -4.93 26.82 -20.63
C TRP A 48 -5.33 27.99 -19.74
N PHE A 49 -6.04 27.67 -18.67
CA PHE A 49 -6.34 28.59 -17.58
C PHE A 49 -5.17 28.73 -16.59
N GLU A 50 -4.96 29.93 -16.06
CA GLU A 50 -3.98 30.25 -15.02
C GLU A 50 -4.62 30.97 -13.83
N ASP A 51 -4.13 30.69 -12.62
CA ASP A 51 -4.47 31.47 -11.41
C ASP A 51 -3.77 32.83 -11.36
N VAL A 52 -4.02 33.63 -10.32
CA VAL A 52 -3.38 34.94 -10.09
C VAL A 52 -1.85 34.89 -9.99
N ALA A 53 -1.28 33.74 -9.61
CA ALA A 53 0.15 33.52 -9.47
C ALA A 53 0.81 33.02 -10.78
N GLY A 54 0.00 32.64 -11.78
CA GLY A 54 0.46 32.13 -13.08
C GLY A 54 0.63 30.61 -13.12
N ASN A 55 0.03 29.86 -12.19
CA ASN A 55 0.00 28.40 -12.24
C ASN A 55 -1.13 27.94 -13.15
N ARG A 56 -0.89 26.91 -13.99
CA ARG A 56 -1.96 26.25 -14.76
C ARG A 56 -2.96 25.59 -13.81
N ILE A 57 -4.24 25.84 -14.02
CA ILE A 57 -5.36 25.38 -13.19
C ILE A 57 -6.35 24.59 -14.02
N LYS A 58 -7.02 23.62 -13.37
CA LYS A 58 -8.21 22.92 -13.89
C LYS A 58 -9.40 23.01 -12.94
N THR A 59 -9.14 23.34 -11.67
CA THR A 59 -10.15 23.55 -10.64
C THR A 59 -9.79 24.80 -9.84
N VAL A 60 -10.77 25.65 -9.57
CA VAL A 60 -10.65 26.89 -8.77
C VAL A 60 -11.93 27.13 -7.99
N PHE A 61 -11.90 28.03 -7.01
CA PHE A 61 -13.12 28.50 -6.36
C PHE A 61 -13.72 29.70 -7.11
N ASP A 62 -14.99 29.96 -6.88
CA ASP A 62 -15.69 31.15 -7.35
C ASP A 62 -15.06 32.43 -6.77
N ASN A 63 -15.46 33.57 -7.31
CA ASN A 63 -14.89 34.87 -6.99
C ASN A 63 -13.36 34.97 -7.17
N THR A 64 -12.77 34.05 -7.93
CA THR A 64 -11.34 34.03 -8.25
C THR A 64 -11.10 34.70 -9.61
N GLU A 65 -10.02 35.45 -9.72
CA GLU A 65 -9.56 35.98 -11.01
C GLU A 65 -8.97 34.85 -11.86
N ILE A 66 -9.52 34.64 -13.06
CA ILE A 66 -9.07 33.63 -14.00
C ILE A 66 -8.35 34.28 -15.16
N TYR A 67 -7.15 33.76 -15.42
CA TYR A 67 -6.31 34.19 -16.52
C TYR A 67 -6.23 33.10 -17.56
N VAL A 68 -5.91 33.48 -18.80
CA VAL A 68 -5.66 32.54 -19.90
C VAL A 68 -4.31 32.83 -20.50
N ARG A 69 -3.64 31.75 -20.91
CA ARG A 69 -2.40 31.79 -21.66
C ARG A 69 -2.44 30.75 -22.78
N GLY A 70 -1.62 30.97 -23.80
CA GLY A 70 -1.50 30.03 -24.91
C GLY A 70 -0.21 30.23 -25.70
N VAL A 71 0.16 29.21 -26.48
CA VAL A 71 1.36 29.17 -27.31
C VAL A 71 1.06 28.53 -28.66
N ASN A 72 1.95 28.75 -29.63
CA ASN A 72 1.86 28.20 -30.98
C ASN A 72 0.59 28.62 -31.75
N LEU A 73 0.03 29.79 -31.41
CA LEU A 73 -0.99 30.46 -32.22
C LEU A 73 -0.33 31.19 -33.40
N GLU A 74 -1.11 31.66 -34.38
CA GLU A 74 -0.56 32.44 -35.49
C GLU A 74 0.10 33.73 -34.95
N PRO A 75 1.37 34.04 -35.29
CA PRO A 75 2.08 35.19 -34.72
C PRO A 75 1.54 36.55 -35.16
N ASN A 76 1.42 37.49 -34.21
CA ASN A 76 0.85 38.83 -34.41
C ASN A 76 -0.60 38.82 -34.92
N ASP A 77 -1.35 37.75 -34.63
CA ASP A 77 -2.74 37.61 -35.03
C ASP A 77 -3.68 38.12 -33.94
N GLU A 78 -4.81 38.68 -34.34
CA GLU A 78 -5.86 39.13 -33.42
C GLU A 78 -6.83 37.98 -33.17
N VAL A 79 -7.01 37.61 -31.90
CA VAL A 79 -7.88 36.51 -31.50
C VAL A 79 -8.90 36.96 -30.47
N ARG A 80 -10.01 36.22 -30.35
CA ARG A 80 -10.99 36.38 -29.27
C ARG A 80 -10.96 35.19 -28.33
N ILE A 81 -10.94 35.47 -27.03
CA ILE A 81 -10.95 34.46 -25.98
C ILE A 81 -12.36 34.36 -25.42
N TYR A 82 -12.94 33.18 -25.43
CA TYR A 82 -14.23 32.90 -24.83
C TYR A 82 -14.04 31.90 -23.70
N VAL A 83 -14.62 32.20 -22.54
CA VAL A 83 -14.94 31.18 -21.55
C VAL A 83 -16.41 30.82 -21.76
N VAL A 84 -16.70 29.56 -21.99
CA VAL A 84 -18.04 29.09 -22.35
C VAL A 84 -18.48 28.00 -21.38
N GLU A 85 -19.78 27.77 -21.24
CA GLU A 85 -20.28 26.60 -20.51
C GLU A 85 -19.69 25.31 -21.11
N ASP A 86 -19.28 24.38 -20.25
CA ASP A 86 -18.74 23.08 -20.63
C ASP A 86 -19.68 22.32 -21.57
N ARG A 87 -19.12 21.74 -22.64
CA ARG A 87 -19.84 20.91 -23.60
C ARG A 87 -18.98 19.77 -24.11
N ASP A 88 -19.51 18.56 -24.04
CA ASP A 88 -18.89 17.39 -24.66
C ASP A 88 -19.16 17.28 -26.18
N ASP A 89 -20.07 18.08 -26.74
CA ASP A 89 -20.61 17.92 -28.10
C ASP A 89 -20.33 19.10 -29.06
N TRP A 90 -19.15 19.71 -28.93
CA TRP A 90 -18.70 20.79 -29.81
C TRP A 90 -18.80 20.46 -31.30
N ALA A 91 -19.52 21.31 -32.05
CA ALA A 91 -19.76 21.16 -33.48
C ALA A 91 -19.41 22.41 -34.29
N ASP A 92 -18.96 22.21 -35.52
CA ASP A 92 -18.62 23.29 -36.46
C ASP A 92 -19.81 24.24 -36.71
N GLY A 93 -19.57 25.54 -36.54
CA GLY A 93 -20.57 26.61 -36.64
C GLY A 93 -21.37 26.88 -35.36
N MET A 94 -21.04 26.25 -34.23
CA MET A 94 -21.73 26.51 -32.96
C MET A 94 -21.40 27.92 -32.45
N SER A 95 -22.42 28.74 -32.18
CA SER A 95 -22.20 30.09 -31.63
C SER A 95 -21.51 30.03 -30.28
N LEU A 96 -20.43 30.79 -30.14
CA LEU A 96 -19.73 30.98 -28.87
C LEU A 96 -20.50 32.01 -28.03
N VAL A 97 -20.86 31.62 -26.81
CA VAL A 97 -21.53 32.49 -25.84
C VAL A 97 -20.65 32.57 -24.61
N ASP A 98 -20.02 33.72 -24.44
CA ASP A 98 -19.13 33.97 -23.32
C ASP A 98 -19.90 34.08 -22.00
N VAL A 99 -19.45 33.37 -20.96
CA VAL A 99 -20.08 33.36 -19.63
C VAL A 99 -19.57 34.46 -18.70
N THR A 100 -18.44 35.11 -19.02
CA THR A 100 -17.79 36.11 -18.15
C THR A 100 -18.35 37.52 -18.34
N GLY A 101 -19.24 37.69 -19.33
CA GLY A 101 -19.90 38.96 -19.67
C GLY A 101 -19.38 39.57 -20.97
N GLY A 102 -18.48 38.89 -21.67
CA GLY A 102 -17.98 39.24 -23.00
C GLY A 102 -16.55 38.76 -23.20
N TYR A 103 -16.22 38.38 -24.45
CA TYR A 103 -14.89 37.90 -24.81
C TYR A 103 -13.80 38.99 -24.72
N GLU A 104 -12.57 38.56 -24.50
CA GLU A 104 -11.38 39.40 -24.62
C GLU A 104 -10.83 39.38 -26.05
N THR A 105 -10.37 40.53 -26.55
CA THR A 105 -9.64 40.60 -27.83
C THR A 105 -8.16 40.86 -27.55
N VAL A 106 -7.31 39.95 -28.01
CA VAL A 106 -5.87 39.96 -27.71
C VAL A 106 -5.09 39.71 -28.98
N THR A 107 -3.93 40.36 -29.12
CA THR A 107 -2.98 40.07 -30.20
C THR A 107 -1.88 39.15 -29.67
N THR A 108 -1.64 38.04 -30.34
CA THR A 108 -0.50 37.15 -30.04
C THR A 108 0.81 37.88 -30.33
N ASP A 109 1.90 37.50 -29.66
CA ASP A 109 3.20 38.10 -29.94
C ASP A 109 3.86 37.57 -31.23
N SER A 110 5.09 38.01 -31.50
CA SER A 110 5.83 37.60 -32.70
C SER A 110 6.23 36.12 -32.74
N GLU A 111 6.06 35.40 -31.63
CA GLU A 111 6.33 33.98 -31.51
C GLU A 111 5.04 33.15 -31.45
N GLY A 112 3.86 33.78 -31.57
CA GLY A 112 2.58 33.09 -31.46
C GLY A 112 2.18 32.78 -30.03
N VAL A 113 2.73 33.52 -29.04
CA VAL A 113 2.36 33.39 -27.64
C VAL A 113 1.23 34.36 -27.33
N LEU A 114 0.15 33.84 -26.75
CA LEU A 114 -0.91 34.65 -26.17
C LEU A 114 -0.41 35.21 -24.83
N PRO A 115 -0.32 36.54 -24.66
CA PRO A 115 0.06 37.11 -23.38
C PRO A 115 -0.98 36.72 -22.31
N ARG A 116 -0.51 36.55 -21.07
CA ARG A 116 -1.38 36.23 -19.94
C ARG A 116 -2.48 37.30 -19.81
N THR A 117 -3.73 36.89 -20.03
CA THR A 117 -4.88 37.78 -20.14
C THR A 117 -5.90 37.43 -19.06
N LEU A 118 -6.37 38.43 -18.31
CA LEU A 118 -7.49 38.24 -17.38
C LEU A 118 -8.77 38.06 -18.21
N VAL A 119 -9.41 36.90 -18.10
CA VAL A 119 -10.65 36.58 -18.83
C VAL A 119 -11.88 36.57 -17.93
N TRP A 120 -11.66 36.47 -16.61
CA TRP A 120 -12.74 36.46 -15.64
C TRP A 120 -12.29 37.14 -14.37
N ALA A 121 -12.85 38.32 -14.06
CA ALA A 121 -12.47 39.07 -12.86
C ALA A 121 -13.04 38.49 -11.56
N SER A 122 -14.12 37.71 -11.66
CA SER A 122 -14.83 37.07 -10.55
C SER A 122 -15.56 35.86 -11.11
N SER A 123 -14.92 34.70 -11.06
CA SER A 123 -15.49 33.44 -11.54
C SER A 123 -16.79 33.09 -10.82
N THR A 124 -17.70 32.39 -11.49
CA THR A 124 -18.88 31.78 -10.86
C THR A 124 -18.75 30.27 -10.92
N ALA A 125 -19.25 29.55 -9.92
CA ALA A 125 -19.21 28.10 -9.91
C ALA A 125 -19.85 27.48 -11.16
N GLY A 126 -19.32 26.36 -11.62
CA GLY A 126 -19.73 25.66 -12.84
C GLY A 126 -18.56 25.00 -13.57
N ASN A 127 -18.89 24.28 -14.64
CA ASN A 127 -17.93 23.69 -15.56
C ASN A 127 -17.85 24.53 -16.83
N TYR A 128 -16.63 24.79 -17.30
CA TYR A 128 -16.37 25.70 -18.41
C TYR A 128 -15.32 25.16 -19.36
N ASP A 129 -15.45 25.51 -20.63
CA ASP A 129 -14.42 25.31 -21.64
C ASP A 129 -13.75 26.63 -22.03
N LEU A 130 -12.54 26.51 -22.56
CA LEU A 130 -11.80 27.63 -23.14
C LEU A 130 -11.76 27.49 -24.67
N VAL A 131 -12.21 28.54 -25.37
CA VAL A 131 -12.17 28.61 -26.83
C VAL A 131 -11.45 29.87 -27.29
N ILE A 132 -10.50 29.73 -28.23
CA ILE A 132 -9.91 30.86 -28.95
C ILE A 132 -10.51 30.93 -30.37
N ASP A 133 -11.33 31.93 -30.63
CA ASP A 133 -11.86 32.26 -31.96
C ASP A 133 -10.82 33.12 -32.71
N THR A 134 -10.11 32.47 -33.63
CA THR A 134 -9.03 33.09 -34.41
C THR A 134 -9.51 33.73 -35.71
N ASN A 135 -10.72 33.41 -36.16
CA ASN A 135 -11.27 33.96 -37.40
C ASN A 135 -12.28 35.10 -37.16
N LEU A 136 -12.61 35.37 -35.90
CA LEU A 136 -13.41 36.48 -35.39
C LEU A 136 -14.89 36.43 -35.80
N ASN A 137 -15.42 35.25 -36.14
CA ASN A 137 -16.82 35.08 -36.54
C ASN A 137 -17.78 34.80 -35.35
N GLY A 138 -17.26 34.51 -34.15
CA GLY A 138 -18.07 34.13 -32.98
C GLY A 138 -18.71 32.75 -33.06
N GLU A 139 -18.20 31.86 -33.90
CA GLU A 139 -18.62 30.46 -34.05
C GLU A 139 -17.41 29.54 -33.83
N TYR A 140 -17.63 28.36 -33.25
CA TYR A 140 -16.61 27.33 -33.11
C TYR A 140 -16.36 26.63 -34.45
N ASN A 141 -15.10 26.54 -34.89
CA ASN A 141 -14.69 25.96 -36.16
C ASN A 141 -13.55 24.93 -35.98
N PRO A 142 -13.86 23.67 -35.62
CA PRO A 142 -12.86 22.62 -35.33
C PRO A 142 -12.04 22.21 -36.56
N ASN A 143 -12.57 22.46 -37.77
CA ASN A 143 -11.90 22.15 -39.03
C ASN A 143 -10.94 23.25 -39.49
N SER A 144 -11.03 24.44 -38.89
CA SER A 144 -9.93 25.39 -38.96
C SER A 144 -8.87 24.87 -37.99
N GLN A 145 -7.67 24.54 -38.46
CA GLN A 145 -6.60 24.05 -37.57
C GLN A 145 -6.07 25.13 -36.60
N VAL A 146 -6.89 26.12 -36.27
CA VAL A 146 -6.50 27.40 -35.70
C VAL A 146 -7.32 27.75 -34.46
N GLU A 147 -8.39 27.02 -34.15
CA GLU A 147 -9.21 27.26 -32.95
C GLU A 147 -8.93 26.19 -31.90
N PRO A 148 -7.91 26.37 -31.05
CA PRO A 148 -7.69 25.46 -29.93
C PRO A 148 -8.89 25.49 -28.97
N LEU A 149 -9.18 24.29 -28.47
CA LEU A 149 -10.18 24.01 -27.44
C LEU A 149 -9.48 23.24 -26.33
N GLU A 150 -9.54 23.72 -25.10
CA GLU A 150 -9.14 22.91 -23.94
C GLU A 150 -10.35 22.17 -23.39
N ALA A 151 -10.75 21.06 -24.02
CA ALA A 151 -11.89 20.22 -23.56
C ALA A 151 -11.71 18.73 -23.90
N PHE A 152 -10.49 18.27 -24.19
CA PHE A 152 -10.32 17.00 -24.90
C PHE A 152 -10.76 15.76 -24.10
N LEU A 153 -10.97 15.86 -22.77
CA LEU A 153 -11.53 14.82 -21.89
C LEU A 153 -12.20 15.47 -20.66
N GLY A 154 -13.38 16.08 -20.86
CA GLY A 154 -14.16 16.79 -19.83
C GLY A 154 -13.86 18.29 -19.75
N ALA A 155 -14.51 18.98 -18.81
CA ALA A 155 -14.43 20.43 -18.65
C ALA A 155 -13.00 20.96 -18.61
N GLY A 156 -12.74 22.03 -19.37
CA GLY A 156 -11.46 22.75 -19.33
C GLY A 156 -11.15 23.38 -17.95
N LEU A 157 -12.17 23.93 -17.30
CA LEU A 157 -12.10 24.55 -15.97
C LEU A 157 -13.36 24.22 -15.16
N ARG A 158 -13.17 23.69 -13.95
CA ARG A 158 -14.19 23.55 -12.93
C ARG A 158 -14.05 24.68 -11.91
N VAL A 159 -15.02 25.58 -11.83
CA VAL A 159 -15.11 26.59 -10.77
C VAL A 159 -16.06 26.04 -9.70
N LEU A 160 -15.61 26.01 -8.46
CA LEU A 160 -16.33 25.49 -7.30
C LEU A 160 -16.99 26.63 -6.54
N GLU A 161 -18.11 26.38 -5.88
CA GLU A 161 -18.69 27.36 -4.96
C GLU A 161 -17.76 27.65 -3.78
N THR A 162 -17.94 28.82 -3.17
CA THR A 162 -17.07 29.37 -2.14
C THR A 162 -16.91 28.37 -0.99
N PRO A 163 -15.69 28.10 -0.48
CA PRO A 163 -15.48 26.91 0.33
C PRO A 163 -16.20 27.00 1.68
N VAL A 164 -16.85 25.92 2.08
CA VAL A 164 -17.03 25.62 3.50
C VAL A 164 -15.71 25.12 4.07
N TYR A 165 -15.26 25.71 5.17
CA TYR A 165 -13.97 25.40 5.81
C TYR A 165 -14.17 24.63 7.11
N ALA A 166 -13.51 23.48 7.25
CA ALA A 166 -13.34 22.83 8.54
C ALA A 166 -12.33 23.57 9.41
N ALA A 167 -12.60 23.68 10.71
CA ALA A 167 -11.85 24.49 11.66
C ALA A 167 -11.92 23.96 13.09
N ASN A 168 -11.05 24.47 13.96
CA ASN A 168 -11.17 24.28 15.40
C ASN A 168 -12.10 25.32 16.05
N ASN A 169 -12.28 25.22 17.37
CA ASN A 169 -13.12 26.13 18.16
C ASN A 169 -12.66 27.60 18.21
N LEU A 170 -11.48 27.92 17.66
CA LEU A 170 -10.98 29.29 17.50
C LEU A 170 -11.19 29.83 16.08
N GLY A 171 -11.79 29.04 15.18
CA GLY A 171 -11.97 29.39 13.77
C GLY A 171 -10.69 29.30 12.94
N VAL A 172 -9.69 28.56 13.40
CA VAL A 172 -8.48 28.29 12.60
C VAL A 172 -8.77 27.09 11.71
N THR A 173 -8.69 27.28 10.39
CA THR A 173 -8.88 26.22 9.38
C THR A 173 -7.92 25.06 9.60
N GLN A 174 -8.44 23.83 9.59
CA GLN A 174 -7.69 22.60 9.79
C GLN A 174 -8.27 21.48 8.93
N LYS A 175 -7.41 20.67 8.31
CA LYS A 175 -7.79 19.45 7.60
C LYS A 175 -7.68 18.21 8.49
N TYR A 176 -6.76 18.22 9.45
CA TYR A 176 -6.46 17.08 10.31
C TYR A 176 -6.95 17.34 11.72
N PHE A 177 -7.70 16.38 12.26
CA PHE A 177 -8.24 16.39 13.61
C PHE A 177 -7.83 15.13 14.34
N TYR A 178 -7.84 15.22 15.67
CA TYR A 178 -7.55 14.10 16.56
C TYR A 178 -8.82 13.67 17.31
N PRO A 179 -8.96 12.38 17.68
CA PRO A 179 -10.02 11.94 18.59
C PRO A 179 -10.07 12.82 19.84
N GLY A 180 -11.27 13.22 20.28
CA GLY A 180 -11.43 14.17 21.39
C GLY A 180 -11.60 15.63 20.95
N GLU A 181 -11.24 15.99 19.71
CA GLU A 181 -11.42 17.36 19.20
C GLU A 181 -12.83 17.57 18.62
N ALA A 182 -13.34 18.80 18.69
CA ALA A 182 -14.60 19.14 18.03
C ALA A 182 -14.30 19.83 16.70
N ILE A 183 -15.09 19.50 15.67
CA ILE A 183 -14.99 20.09 14.33
C ILE A 183 -15.99 21.21 14.22
N TYR A 184 -15.50 22.37 13.80
CA TYR A 184 -16.27 23.54 13.50
C TYR A 184 -16.21 23.83 12.02
N VAL A 185 -17.22 24.52 11.51
CA VAL A 185 -17.30 24.97 10.12
C VAL A 185 -17.62 26.44 10.07
N PHE A 186 -17.07 27.09 9.05
CA PHE A 186 -17.44 28.45 8.68
C PHE A 186 -17.24 28.61 7.17
N GLY A 187 -17.77 29.69 6.62
CA GLY A 187 -17.62 30.04 5.21
C GLY A 187 -18.24 31.41 4.93
N ASP A 188 -18.14 31.87 3.71
CA ASP A 188 -18.61 33.17 3.24
C ASP A 188 -19.30 33.06 1.88
N ASP A 189 -19.78 34.20 1.37
CA ASP A 189 -20.44 34.36 0.06
C ASP A 189 -21.74 33.55 -0.18
N TYR A 190 -22.35 33.00 0.87
CA TYR A 190 -23.68 32.41 0.82
C TYR A 190 -24.77 33.48 0.62
N THR A 191 -25.96 33.06 0.14
CA THR A 191 -27.12 33.95 0.06
C THR A 191 -27.50 34.47 1.47
N PRO A 192 -27.53 35.80 1.72
CA PRO A 192 -27.74 36.31 3.08
C PRO A 192 -29.11 35.99 3.69
N ASN A 193 -29.13 35.71 4.99
CA ASN A 193 -30.32 35.45 5.81
C ASN A 193 -31.15 34.20 5.44
N ILE A 194 -30.58 33.22 4.74
CA ILE A 194 -31.21 31.90 4.55
C ILE A 194 -30.87 30.96 5.72
N LEU A 195 -31.63 29.88 5.84
CA LEU A 195 -31.24 28.73 6.66
C LEU A 195 -30.58 27.71 5.73
N VAL A 196 -29.53 27.06 6.20
CA VAL A 196 -28.86 25.92 5.57
C VAL A 196 -28.78 24.77 6.57
N ASP A 197 -28.67 23.53 6.09
CA ASP A 197 -28.39 22.37 6.93
C ASP A 197 -26.94 21.93 6.70
N LEU A 198 -26.24 21.59 7.77
CA LEU A 198 -24.84 21.14 7.73
C LEU A 198 -24.79 19.64 7.98
N TYR A 199 -24.04 18.94 7.14
CA TYR A 199 -23.84 17.50 7.21
C TYR A 199 -22.36 17.19 7.34
N VAL A 200 -22.03 16.21 8.18
CA VAL A 200 -20.74 15.51 8.15
C VAL A 200 -20.98 14.10 7.63
N VAL A 201 -20.49 13.82 6.43
CA VAL A 201 -20.71 12.56 5.71
C VAL A 201 -19.39 11.80 5.56
N THR A 202 -19.47 10.51 5.26
CA THR A 202 -18.30 9.74 4.79
C THR A 202 -17.72 10.41 3.55
N ASN A 203 -16.39 10.47 3.44
CA ASN A 203 -15.72 10.99 2.25
C ASN A 203 -16.26 10.34 0.97
N ASP A 204 -16.57 11.16 -0.02
CA ASP A 204 -16.88 10.74 -1.39
C ASP A 204 -15.97 11.48 -2.36
N ASP A 205 -15.17 10.74 -3.12
CA ASP A 205 -14.28 11.32 -4.13
C ASP A 205 -15.04 11.60 -5.44
N GLU A 206 -16.31 11.21 -5.54
CA GLU A 206 -17.17 11.38 -6.72
C GLU A 206 -18.58 11.87 -6.31
N TRP A 207 -18.71 13.17 -6.05
CA TRP A 207 -19.99 13.80 -5.76
C TRP A 207 -20.89 13.88 -7.00
N PHE A 208 -22.12 13.37 -6.90
CA PHE A 208 -23.13 13.40 -7.97
C PHE A 208 -24.42 14.05 -7.50
N ASP A 209 -25.08 14.76 -8.41
CA ASP A 209 -26.42 15.33 -8.22
C ASP A 209 -27.42 14.26 -7.74
N GLY A 210 -28.11 14.55 -6.63
CA GLY A 210 -29.05 13.67 -5.95
C GLY A 210 -28.44 12.65 -4.98
N THR A 211 -27.14 12.71 -4.67
CA THR A 211 -26.51 11.82 -3.67
C THR A 211 -27.12 12.06 -2.28
N PRO A 212 -27.70 11.06 -1.60
CA PRO A 212 -28.30 11.26 -0.28
C PRO A 212 -27.28 11.67 0.78
N LEU A 213 -27.56 12.73 1.51
CA LEU A 213 -26.73 13.19 2.62
C LEU A 213 -27.11 12.45 3.90
N VAL A 214 -26.18 11.63 4.41
CA VAL A 214 -26.35 10.86 5.64
C VAL A 214 -25.36 11.35 6.68
N ASP A 215 -25.83 12.20 7.58
CA ASP A 215 -25.01 12.73 8.67
C ASP A 215 -24.53 11.61 9.61
N ILE A 216 -23.24 11.63 9.95
CA ILE A 216 -22.61 10.61 10.80
C ILE A 216 -23.09 10.66 12.26
N ASN A 217 -23.47 11.82 12.78
CA ASN A 217 -24.08 11.96 14.11
C ASN A 217 -25.56 11.56 14.13
N GLY A 218 -26.18 11.48 12.96
CA GLY A 218 -27.60 11.19 12.79
C GLY A 218 -28.53 12.37 13.06
N ASP A 219 -27.99 13.55 13.38
CA ASP A 219 -28.70 14.82 13.54
C ASP A 219 -27.96 15.88 12.73
N VAL A 220 -28.69 16.73 11.99
CA VAL A 220 -28.12 17.79 11.15
C VAL A 220 -28.11 19.14 11.87
N GLU A 221 -27.08 19.95 11.65
CA GLU A 221 -27.05 21.31 12.20
C GLU A 221 -27.67 22.33 11.24
N THR A 222 -28.87 22.83 11.58
CA THR A 222 -29.48 23.96 10.86
C THR A 222 -28.90 25.30 11.33
N VAL A 223 -28.30 26.06 10.42
CA VAL A 223 -27.66 27.36 10.71
C VAL A 223 -28.27 28.47 9.87
N GLN A 224 -28.36 29.67 10.44
CA GLN A 224 -28.72 30.87 9.68
C GLN A 224 -27.48 31.56 9.14
N ILE A 225 -27.38 31.67 7.82
CA ILE A 225 -26.40 32.52 7.13
C ILE A 225 -26.63 33.97 7.55
N THR A 226 -25.55 34.68 7.88
CA THR A 226 -25.64 36.06 8.36
C THR A 226 -26.19 37.01 7.28
N GLY A 227 -26.51 38.24 7.68
CA GLY A 227 -26.94 39.28 6.75
C GLY A 227 -25.88 39.74 5.75
N THR A 228 -24.64 39.29 5.90
CA THR A 228 -23.51 39.54 4.99
C THR A 228 -23.14 38.33 4.13
N GLY A 229 -23.84 37.19 4.27
CA GLY A 229 -23.52 35.97 3.52
C GLY A 229 -22.51 35.05 4.21
N GLU A 230 -22.19 35.30 5.49
CA GLU A 230 -21.24 34.46 6.23
C GLU A 230 -21.96 33.29 6.90
N LEU A 231 -21.42 32.08 6.78
CA LEU A 231 -21.74 30.94 7.65
C LEU A 231 -20.98 31.14 8.97
N PRO A 232 -21.65 31.44 10.10
CA PRO A 232 -20.97 31.65 11.37
C PRO A 232 -20.27 30.37 11.82
N LEU A 233 -19.18 30.53 12.60
CA LEU A 233 -18.44 29.40 13.17
C LEU A 233 -19.37 28.49 13.98
N THR A 234 -19.68 27.32 13.42
CA THR A 234 -20.67 26.37 13.94
C THR A 234 -20.00 25.03 14.20
N MET A 235 -20.25 24.43 15.35
CA MET A 235 -19.78 23.06 15.64
C MET A 235 -20.68 22.06 14.92
N VAL A 236 -20.11 21.19 14.09
CA VAL A 236 -20.82 20.13 13.34
C VAL A 236 -20.50 18.73 13.84
N LEU A 237 -19.38 18.57 14.56
CA LEU A 237 -19.01 17.28 15.13
C LEU A 237 -18.40 17.50 16.53
N GLY A 238 -19.02 16.87 17.53
CA GLY A 238 -18.56 16.95 18.92
C GLY A 238 -17.23 16.21 19.15
N PRO A 239 -16.70 16.25 20.39
CA PRO A 239 -15.39 15.66 20.72
C PRO A 239 -15.29 14.14 20.56
N MET A 240 -16.39 13.42 20.30
CA MET A 240 -16.36 11.98 20.06
C MET A 240 -16.22 11.69 18.56
N LEU A 241 -15.07 12.06 17.98
CA LEU A 241 -14.79 11.81 16.57
C LEU A 241 -14.50 10.32 16.36
N THR A 242 -15.26 9.69 15.47
CA THR A 242 -14.84 8.43 14.86
C THR A 242 -13.68 8.71 13.91
N VAL A 243 -12.62 7.91 14.03
CA VAL A 243 -11.51 7.91 13.06
C VAL A 243 -12.07 7.66 11.67
N GLY A 244 -11.61 8.45 10.70
CA GLY A 244 -12.06 8.32 9.32
C GLY A 244 -11.78 9.55 8.48
N GLU A 245 -12.23 9.46 7.25
CA GLU A 245 -12.19 10.49 6.24
C GLU A 245 -13.62 10.95 6.00
N TRP A 246 -13.84 12.25 6.13
CA TRP A 246 -15.17 12.86 6.15
C TRP A 246 -15.19 14.07 5.24
N ASP A 247 -16.37 14.34 4.69
CA ASP A 247 -16.67 15.59 4.01
C ASP A 247 -17.71 16.37 4.81
N ILE A 248 -17.69 17.68 4.60
CA ILE A 248 -18.64 18.61 5.17
C ILE A 248 -19.44 19.20 4.03
N VAL A 249 -20.74 18.97 4.05
CA VAL A 249 -21.67 19.50 3.06
C VAL A 249 -22.56 20.55 3.71
N VAL A 250 -22.67 21.71 3.06
CA VAL A 250 -23.68 22.72 3.32
C VAL A 250 -24.81 22.46 2.33
N ASP A 251 -25.88 21.85 2.82
CA ASP A 251 -27.14 21.64 2.10
C ASP A 251 -27.91 22.97 2.12
N VAL A 252 -27.83 23.69 1.01
CA VAL A 252 -28.31 25.08 0.92
C VAL A 252 -29.82 25.12 0.77
N ASP A 253 -30.41 24.14 0.10
CA ASP A 253 -31.84 24.10 -0.22
C ASP A 253 -32.66 23.25 0.79
N ARG A 254 -31.94 22.43 1.57
CA ARG A 254 -32.41 21.66 2.73
C ARG A 254 -33.30 20.50 2.36
N ASP A 255 -33.00 19.83 1.25
CA ASP A 255 -33.74 18.67 0.78
C ASP A 255 -33.12 17.32 1.21
N GLY A 256 -31.90 17.35 1.76
CA GLY A 256 -31.15 16.19 2.25
C GLY A 256 -30.49 15.35 1.15
N LEU A 257 -30.39 15.88 -0.07
CA LEU A 257 -29.60 15.37 -1.18
C LEU A 257 -28.46 16.37 -1.46
N TYR A 258 -27.42 15.91 -2.13
CA TYR A 258 -26.40 16.78 -2.69
C TYR A 258 -26.81 17.22 -4.09
N ASP A 259 -26.98 18.52 -4.28
CA ASP A 259 -27.31 19.15 -5.56
C ASP A 259 -26.09 19.89 -6.13
N GLU A 260 -25.58 19.47 -7.29
CA GLU A 260 -24.38 20.09 -7.87
C GLU A 260 -24.65 21.54 -8.29
N GLY A 261 -23.86 22.49 -7.78
CA GLY A 261 -24.03 23.93 -8.02
C GLY A 261 -25.17 24.58 -7.22
N VAL A 262 -25.67 23.87 -6.20
CA VAL A 262 -26.53 24.44 -5.15
C VAL A 262 -25.90 24.22 -3.79
N ASP A 263 -25.36 23.02 -3.54
CA ASP A 263 -24.71 22.66 -2.29
C ASP A 263 -23.20 22.83 -2.34
N VAL A 264 -22.63 23.14 -1.17
CA VAL A 264 -21.20 23.35 -1.02
C VAL A 264 -20.59 22.20 -0.25
N VAL A 265 -19.56 21.57 -0.80
CA VAL A 265 -18.73 20.60 -0.08
C VAL A 265 -17.34 21.19 0.18
N ASN A 266 -16.75 20.91 1.34
CA ASN A 266 -15.43 21.45 1.70
C ASN A 266 -14.28 20.92 0.82
N SER A 267 -14.48 19.80 0.12
CA SER A 267 -13.52 19.22 -0.82
C SER A 267 -14.24 18.24 -1.75
N LEU A 268 -13.93 18.26 -3.06
CA LEU A 268 -14.57 17.40 -4.06
C LEU A 268 -13.75 16.18 -4.49
N ASP A 269 -12.42 16.28 -4.40
CA ASP A 269 -11.51 15.28 -4.97
C ASP A 269 -10.70 14.53 -3.88
N THR A 270 -10.88 14.92 -2.62
CA THR A 270 -10.22 14.30 -1.45
C THR A 270 -11.07 14.53 -0.22
N ALA A 271 -10.83 13.77 0.86
CA ALA A 271 -11.42 14.07 2.17
C ALA A 271 -11.21 15.52 2.60
N GLY A 272 -12.30 16.23 2.87
CA GLY A 272 -12.28 17.57 3.41
C GLY A 272 -11.85 17.63 4.88
N VAL A 273 -12.07 16.55 5.62
CA VAL A 273 -11.68 16.33 7.01
C VAL A 273 -11.07 14.96 7.18
N ILE A 274 -9.95 14.87 7.90
CA ILE A 274 -9.31 13.60 8.25
C ILE A 274 -9.15 13.53 9.76
N VAL A 275 -9.89 12.63 10.40
CA VAL A 275 -9.72 12.29 11.82
C VAL A 275 -8.75 11.12 11.91
N ARG A 276 -7.53 11.38 12.34
CA ARG A 276 -6.47 10.38 12.36
C ARG A 276 -6.52 9.56 13.65
N SER A 277 -6.48 8.23 13.54
CA SER A 277 -6.18 7.40 14.72
C SER A 277 -4.72 7.64 15.12
N PRO A 278 -4.47 7.97 16.40
CA PRO A 278 -3.17 7.71 16.99
C PRO A 278 -2.82 6.24 16.80
N GLY A 279 -1.54 5.99 16.57
CA GLY A 279 -1.01 4.64 16.44
C GLY A 279 0.30 4.54 17.18
N VAL A 280 0.59 3.34 17.65
CA VAL A 280 1.80 2.99 18.38
C VAL A 280 2.34 1.71 17.78
N ARG A 281 3.67 1.56 17.79
CA ARG A 281 4.34 0.30 17.44
C ARG A 281 5.67 0.13 18.16
N SER A 282 6.11 -1.11 18.33
CA SER A 282 7.47 -1.41 18.77
C SER A 282 8.53 -1.20 17.67
N GLU A 283 9.73 -0.78 18.09
CA GLU A 283 10.90 -0.57 17.24
C GLU A 283 12.18 -1.15 17.88
N TYR A 284 13.09 -1.66 17.07
CA TYR A 284 14.49 -1.94 17.44
C TYR A 284 15.41 -1.08 16.59
N ASN A 285 16.33 -0.34 17.24
CA ASN A 285 17.20 0.63 16.55
C ASN A 285 16.45 1.61 15.62
N TRP A 286 15.22 1.97 15.98
CA TRP A 286 14.34 2.90 15.26
C TRP A 286 13.77 2.39 13.94
N SER A 287 13.76 1.07 13.76
CA SER A 287 13.04 0.36 12.70
C SER A 287 11.92 -0.48 13.32
N PRO A 288 10.73 -0.54 12.69
CA PRO A 288 9.62 -1.38 13.14
C PRO A 288 10.05 -2.83 13.33
N ARG A 289 9.63 -3.46 14.43
CA ARG A 289 9.97 -4.85 14.75
C ARG A 289 9.02 -5.39 15.80
N ASP A 290 8.51 -6.60 15.58
CA ASP A 290 7.55 -7.26 16.49
C ASP A 290 8.13 -8.55 17.10
N ILE A 291 9.36 -8.94 16.73
CA ILE A 291 10.07 -10.09 17.30
C ILE A 291 11.37 -9.61 17.91
N PHE A 292 11.45 -9.62 19.24
CA PHE A 292 12.63 -9.30 20.03
C PHE A 292 13.25 -10.57 20.59
N PHE A 293 14.47 -10.44 21.11
CA PHE A 293 15.13 -11.49 21.89
C PHE A 293 15.39 -11.05 23.32
N VAL A 294 15.48 -12.01 24.23
CA VAL A 294 15.76 -11.73 25.64
C VAL A 294 16.99 -10.83 25.79
N GLY A 295 16.85 -9.78 26.61
CA GLY A 295 17.88 -8.78 26.87
C GLY A 295 17.98 -7.68 25.81
N GLU A 296 17.24 -7.75 24.70
CA GLU A 296 17.17 -6.63 23.76
C GLU A 296 16.39 -5.45 24.34
N THR A 297 16.71 -4.26 23.86
CA THR A 297 15.98 -3.03 24.17
C THR A 297 14.77 -2.88 23.25
N VAL A 298 13.58 -2.70 23.82
CA VAL A 298 12.34 -2.34 23.11
C VAL A 298 12.19 -0.82 23.10
N LYS A 299 11.99 -0.27 21.91
CA LYS A 299 11.66 1.13 21.70
C LYS A 299 10.24 1.22 21.15
N VAL A 300 9.63 2.38 21.26
CA VAL A 300 8.31 2.70 20.72
C VAL A 300 8.38 3.89 19.80
N TYR A 301 7.57 3.83 18.75
CA TYR A 301 7.19 4.98 17.95
C TYR A 301 5.68 5.20 18.02
N GLY A 302 5.28 6.38 18.48
CA GLY A 302 3.89 6.84 18.42
C GLY A 302 3.72 7.90 17.33
N TRP A 303 2.59 7.88 16.62
CA TRP A 303 2.25 8.86 15.59
C TRP A 303 0.78 9.26 15.67
N ASN A 304 0.45 10.40 15.04
CA ASN A 304 -0.90 10.99 15.04
C ASN A 304 -1.46 11.29 16.44
N PHE A 305 -0.62 11.54 17.44
CA PHE A 305 -1.05 12.11 18.72
C PHE A 305 -1.21 13.63 18.59
N LYS A 306 -2.00 14.26 19.47
CA LYS A 306 -2.13 15.71 19.44
C LYS A 306 -0.79 16.36 19.86
N PRO A 307 -0.31 17.39 19.13
CA PRO A 307 0.96 18.03 19.44
C PRO A 307 1.05 18.55 20.87
N GLY A 308 2.10 18.14 21.59
CA GLY A 308 2.34 18.53 22.99
C GLY A 308 1.64 17.65 24.02
N ASP A 309 0.85 16.65 23.61
CA ASP A 309 0.30 15.65 24.53
C ASP A 309 1.42 14.95 25.28
N VAL A 310 1.19 14.72 26.58
CA VAL A 310 2.05 13.94 27.44
C VAL A 310 1.33 12.63 27.70
N VAL A 311 1.98 11.52 27.37
CA VAL A 311 1.40 10.17 27.45
C VAL A 311 2.30 9.28 28.28
N ASP A 312 1.72 8.29 28.94
CA ASP A 312 2.45 7.20 29.59
C ASP A 312 2.42 5.95 28.70
N LEU A 313 3.54 5.24 28.69
CA LEU A 313 3.80 4.10 27.83
C LEU A 313 3.98 2.88 28.72
N TYR A 314 3.21 1.84 28.44
CA TYR A 314 3.22 0.60 29.18
C TYR A 314 3.62 -0.55 28.28
N VAL A 315 4.49 -1.42 28.78
CA VAL A 315 4.63 -2.77 28.24
C VAL A 315 3.85 -3.69 29.15
N VAL A 316 2.86 -4.40 28.63
CA VAL A 316 1.99 -5.28 29.41
C VAL A 316 2.01 -6.69 28.84
N GLN A 317 1.63 -7.69 29.64
CA GLN A 317 1.43 -9.04 29.12
C GLN A 317 0.33 -9.03 28.04
N ASN A 318 0.53 -9.77 26.95
CA ASN A 318 -0.44 -9.87 25.86
C ASN A 318 -1.87 -10.10 26.38
N ASN A 319 -2.82 -9.37 25.80
CA ASN A 319 -4.23 -9.47 26.09
C ASN A 319 -5.09 -9.23 24.84
N ASP A 320 -5.53 -10.32 24.20
CA ASP A 320 -6.41 -10.26 23.02
C ASP A 320 -7.88 -9.87 23.36
N SER A 321 -8.15 -9.33 24.55
CA SER A 321 -9.49 -9.04 25.06
C SER A 321 -9.50 -7.83 25.98
N TRP A 322 -9.00 -6.70 25.48
CA TRP A 322 -9.01 -5.42 26.17
C TRP A 322 -10.42 -4.99 26.60
N VAL A 323 -10.57 -4.61 27.87
CA VAL A 323 -11.84 -4.11 28.43
C VAL A 323 -11.61 -2.76 29.07
N ASN A 324 -12.50 -1.80 28.77
CA ASN A 324 -12.50 -0.48 29.38
C ASN A 324 -12.44 -0.54 30.93
N GLY A 325 -11.49 0.18 31.53
CA GLY A 325 -11.19 0.22 32.96
C GLY A 325 -10.21 -0.86 33.45
N GLN A 326 -9.59 -1.64 32.56
CA GLN A 326 -8.58 -2.65 32.93
C GLN A 326 -7.29 -1.99 33.40
N THR A 327 -6.79 -2.36 34.58
CA THR A 327 -5.50 -1.84 35.08
C THR A 327 -4.32 -2.24 34.19
N LEU A 328 -3.51 -1.26 33.82
CA LEU A 328 -2.26 -1.47 33.09
C LEU A 328 -1.16 -1.90 34.06
N THR A 329 -0.80 -3.18 34.02
CA THR A 329 0.29 -3.73 34.83
C THR A 329 1.56 -3.79 33.99
N ASP A 330 2.42 -2.79 34.17
CA ASP A 330 3.67 -2.70 33.46
C ASP A 330 4.64 -3.86 33.83
N VAL A 331 5.26 -4.48 32.83
CA VAL A 331 6.25 -5.55 32.97
C VAL A 331 7.68 -5.12 32.67
N SER A 332 7.90 -3.89 32.17
CA SER A 332 9.23 -3.38 31.79
C SER A 332 9.97 -2.65 32.91
N GLY A 333 9.31 -2.35 34.02
CA GLY A 333 9.92 -1.73 35.20
C GLY A 333 9.23 -0.46 35.68
N GLY A 334 8.05 -0.16 35.13
CA GLY A 334 7.23 1.02 35.36
C GLY A 334 7.02 1.79 34.06
N ALA A 335 5.89 2.47 33.94
CA ALA A 335 5.53 3.21 32.73
C ALA A 335 6.53 4.32 32.39
N GLU A 336 6.80 4.50 31.10
CA GLU A 336 7.61 5.61 30.60
C GLU A 336 6.77 6.75 30.05
N THR A 337 7.11 7.98 30.41
CA THR A 337 6.44 9.16 29.83
C THR A 337 7.09 9.61 28.53
N ALA A 338 6.27 9.94 27.53
CA ALA A 338 6.66 10.61 26.28
C ALA A 338 5.85 11.89 26.05
N THR A 339 6.36 12.76 25.17
CA THR A 339 5.64 13.97 24.76
C THR A 339 5.60 14.00 23.23
N ALA A 340 4.40 14.12 22.67
CA ALA A 340 4.20 14.23 21.23
C ALA A 340 4.83 15.53 20.70
N SER A 341 5.63 15.41 19.64
CA SER A 341 6.26 16.54 18.97
C SER A 341 5.23 17.46 18.29
N SER A 342 5.69 18.56 17.69
CA SER A 342 4.82 19.44 16.90
C SER A 342 4.12 18.74 15.73
N GLY A 343 4.64 17.61 15.27
CA GLY A 343 4.03 16.76 14.24
C GLY A 343 3.17 15.63 14.78
N GLY A 344 2.92 15.58 16.09
CA GLY A 344 2.09 14.54 16.71
C GLY A 344 2.78 13.18 16.84
N SER A 345 4.12 13.14 16.87
CA SER A 345 4.88 11.89 16.98
C SER A 345 5.90 11.92 18.11
N PHE A 346 6.23 10.75 18.64
CA PHE A 346 7.28 10.59 19.66
C PHE A 346 8.07 9.30 19.48
N ARG A 347 9.25 9.25 20.09
CA ARG A 347 10.14 8.10 20.12
C ARG A 347 10.69 7.91 21.52
N LYS A 348 10.60 6.70 22.07
CA LYS A 348 11.00 6.41 23.45
C LYS A 348 11.56 4.99 23.59
N THR A 349 12.51 4.78 24.49
CA THR A 349 12.86 3.43 24.97
C THR A 349 11.92 3.09 26.12
N VAL A 350 11.22 1.96 26.01
CA VAL A 350 10.22 1.50 26.99
C VAL A 350 10.64 0.23 27.74
N TRP A 351 11.67 -0.46 27.23
CA TRP A 351 12.21 -1.63 27.93
C TRP A 351 13.69 -1.78 27.61
N VAL A 352 14.57 -1.83 28.60
CA VAL A 352 16.02 -1.93 28.37
C VAL A 352 16.47 -3.38 28.15
N GLU A 353 15.87 -4.32 28.88
CA GLU A 353 16.20 -5.75 28.85
C GLU A 353 14.89 -6.57 28.78
N ALA A 354 14.41 -6.84 27.57
CA ALA A 354 13.17 -7.59 27.36
C ALA A 354 13.25 -9.00 27.95
N LEU A 355 12.17 -9.46 28.57
CA LEU A 355 12.02 -10.83 29.07
C LEU A 355 11.26 -11.69 28.06
N ILE A 356 11.46 -13.01 28.08
CA ILE A 356 10.74 -13.93 27.17
C ILE A 356 9.23 -13.87 27.41
N GLY A 357 8.44 -13.76 26.33
CA GLY A 357 6.98 -13.70 26.42
C GLY A 357 6.32 -12.96 25.25
N GLU A 358 4.99 -12.90 25.29
CA GLU A 358 4.16 -12.13 24.36
C GLU A 358 3.62 -10.91 25.08
N TYR A 359 3.69 -9.74 24.45
CA TYR A 359 3.42 -8.46 25.09
C TYR A 359 2.62 -7.53 24.18
N ASP A 360 1.90 -6.63 24.82
CA ASP A 360 1.30 -5.47 24.18
C ASP A 360 2.02 -4.21 24.61
N LEU A 361 1.95 -3.21 23.73
CA LEU A 361 2.40 -1.87 23.98
C LEU A 361 1.18 -0.96 24.03
N VAL A 362 0.98 -0.32 25.18
CA VAL A 362 -0.17 0.56 25.42
C VAL A 362 0.32 1.99 25.62
N VAL A 363 -0.32 2.93 24.93
CA VAL A 363 -0.20 4.37 25.17
C VAL A 363 -1.41 4.81 25.97
N ASP A 364 -1.17 5.08 27.24
CA ASP A 364 -2.11 5.66 28.18
C ASP A 364 -2.10 7.19 27.99
N THR A 365 -3.13 7.70 27.34
CA THR A 365 -3.17 9.10 26.91
C THR A 365 -3.65 10.04 28.02
N ASP A 366 -4.45 9.53 28.97
CA ASP A 366 -4.96 10.33 30.09
C ASP A 366 -4.16 10.13 31.41
N GLN A 367 -3.18 9.23 31.38
CA GLN A 367 -2.19 8.95 32.43
C GLN A 367 -2.83 8.48 33.74
N ASP A 368 -3.93 7.73 33.65
CA ASP A 368 -4.66 7.23 34.82
C ASP A 368 -4.29 5.79 35.23
N GLY A 369 -3.49 5.09 34.41
CA GLY A 369 -3.00 3.75 34.63
C GLY A 369 -4.05 2.64 34.41
N VAL A 370 -5.19 2.95 33.77
CA VAL A 370 -6.18 1.98 33.32
C VAL A 370 -6.46 2.15 31.83
N TYR A 371 -6.63 1.05 31.11
CA TYR A 371 -7.01 1.08 29.71
C TYR A 371 -8.42 1.67 29.54
N THR A 372 -8.52 2.79 28.85
CA THR A 372 -9.76 3.46 28.49
C THR A 372 -10.01 3.36 26.99
N GLU A 373 -11.03 2.58 26.61
CA GLU A 373 -11.39 2.35 25.20
C GLU A 373 -11.72 3.68 24.49
N GLY A 374 -11.01 3.95 23.39
CA GLY A 374 -11.16 5.18 22.60
C GLY A 374 -10.35 6.38 23.10
N VAL A 375 -9.68 6.25 24.26
CA VAL A 375 -8.72 7.24 24.78
C VAL A 375 -7.29 6.70 24.70
N ASP A 376 -7.11 5.41 25.01
CA ASP A 376 -5.82 4.74 24.97
C ASP A 376 -5.63 3.92 23.71
N PHE A 377 -4.37 3.71 23.35
CA PHE A 377 -4.00 3.04 22.10
C PHE A 377 -3.14 1.84 22.39
N VAL A 378 -3.50 0.71 21.79
CA VAL A 378 -2.72 -0.53 21.85
C VAL A 378 -2.14 -0.79 20.46
N ASP A 379 -0.91 -1.27 20.41
CA ASP A 379 -0.22 -1.66 19.16
C ASP A 379 -1.05 -2.67 18.35
N SER A 380 -1.62 -3.67 19.04
CA SER A 380 -2.55 -4.64 18.47
C SER A 380 -3.69 -4.96 19.46
N LEU A 381 -4.92 -5.07 18.96
CA LEU A 381 -6.10 -5.39 19.76
C LEU A 381 -6.50 -6.88 19.71
N THR A 382 -5.98 -7.62 18.73
CA THR A 382 -6.40 -8.99 18.42
C THR A 382 -5.26 -10.00 18.42
N GLU A 383 -4.04 -9.51 18.47
CA GLU A 383 -2.79 -10.29 18.55
C GLU A 383 -1.87 -9.57 19.53
N TYR A 384 -0.75 -10.20 19.89
CA TYR A 384 0.29 -9.51 20.62
C TYR A 384 0.84 -8.33 19.82
N GLY A 385 1.14 -7.22 20.49
CA GLY A 385 1.92 -6.13 19.89
C GLY A 385 3.32 -6.60 19.48
N PHE A 386 4.01 -7.34 20.35
CA PHE A 386 5.30 -7.98 20.03
C PHE A 386 5.58 -9.23 20.87
N VAL A 387 6.47 -10.08 20.39
CA VAL A 387 6.97 -11.26 21.09
C VAL A 387 8.46 -11.12 21.38
N THR A 388 8.88 -11.55 22.56
CA THR A 388 10.29 -11.71 22.91
C THR A 388 10.61 -13.19 23.01
N LEU A 389 11.53 -13.67 22.19
CA LEU A 389 11.96 -15.06 22.13
C LEU A 389 13.28 -15.27 22.87
N SER A 390 13.55 -16.50 23.28
CA SER A 390 14.89 -16.86 23.75
C SER A 390 15.89 -16.83 22.59
N ARG A 391 17.16 -16.59 22.91
CA ARG A 391 18.24 -16.91 21.98
C ARG A 391 18.27 -18.41 21.80
N ILE A 392 18.61 -18.89 20.61
CA ILE A 392 18.67 -20.31 20.33
C ILE A 392 19.95 -20.58 19.55
N VAL A 393 20.72 -21.58 19.97
CA VAL A 393 21.77 -22.21 19.19
C VAL A 393 21.44 -23.70 19.11
N LEU A 394 21.44 -24.28 17.91
CA LEU A 394 21.08 -25.68 17.71
C LEU A 394 22.13 -26.37 16.83
N PRO A 395 22.44 -27.64 17.11
CA PRO A 395 23.10 -28.49 16.13
C PRO A 395 22.14 -28.72 14.96
N ALA A 396 22.68 -28.72 13.75
CA ALA A 396 21.93 -28.93 12.52
C ALA A 396 22.72 -29.82 11.54
N ASP A 397 22.03 -30.33 10.51
CA ASP A 397 22.69 -30.96 9.37
C ASP A 397 23.10 -29.95 8.29
N GLU A 398 23.64 -30.44 7.17
CA GLU A 398 24.11 -29.62 6.04
C GLU A 398 23.00 -28.77 5.38
N ASN A 399 21.72 -29.12 5.56
CA ASN A 399 20.59 -28.36 5.03
C ASN A 399 20.10 -27.29 6.01
N GLY A 400 20.67 -27.22 7.22
CA GLY A 400 20.20 -26.35 8.29
C GLY A 400 19.02 -26.91 9.08
N ASP A 401 18.71 -28.20 8.93
CA ASP A 401 17.66 -28.84 9.74
C ASP A 401 18.23 -29.19 11.12
N ALA A 402 17.61 -28.67 12.18
CA ALA A 402 18.03 -28.93 13.55
C ALA A 402 17.94 -30.43 13.89
N LYS A 403 18.99 -30.98 14.51
CA LYS A 403 19.07 -32.41 14.88
C LYS A 403 19.69 -32.60 16.26
N THR A 404 19.25 -33.66 16.94
CA THR A 404 19.81 -34.09 18.24
C THR A 404 20.59 -35.40 18.14
N ASN A 405 20.57 -36.08 16.99
CA ASN A 405 21.28 -37.34 16.78
C ASN A 405 22.02 -37.30 15.44
N PHE A 406 23.31 -37.64 15.47
CA PHE A 406 24.17 -37.64 14.29
C PHE A 406 24.92 -38.98 14.20
N PRO A 407 25.03 -39.60 13.00
CA PRO A 407 25.90 -40.74 12.83
C PRO A 407 27.38 -40.30 12.97
N PRO A 408 28.32 -41.19 13.35
CA PRO A 408 29.71 -40.83 13.63
C PRO A 408 30.52 -40.29 12.44
N SER A 409 29.93 -40.32 11.24
CA SER A 409 30.53 -39.79 10.01
C SER A 409 29.78 -38.57 9.45
N ALA A 410 28.70 -38.12 10.08
CA ALA A 410 28.00 -36.91 9.63
C ALA A 410 28.75 -35.67 10.07
N GLU A 411 28.86 -34.71 9.17
CA GLU A 411 29.24 -33.35 9.55
C GLU A 411 28.11 -32.73 10.38
N ILE A 412 28.48 -32.00 11.43
CA ILE A 412 27.55 -31.27 12.28
C ILE A 412 27.69 -29.80 11.94
N TYR A 413 26.56 -29.16 11.68
CA TYR A 413 26.45 -27.72 11.46
C TYR A 413 25.83 -27.06 12.68
N VAL A 414 25.91 -25.74 12.75
CA VAL A 414 25.21 -24.93 13.75
C VAL A 414 24.32 -23.94 13.04
N ILE A 415 23.13 -23.75 13.60
CA ILE A 415 22.23 -22.64 13.30
C ILE A 415 21.91 -21.93 14.61
N GLY A 416 21.50 -20.67 14.52
CA GLY A 416 21.09 -19.94 15.70
C GLY A 416 20.34 -18.66 15.39
N SER A 417 19.62 -18.15 16.38
CA SER A 417 18.90 -16.89 16.28
C SER A 417 18.92 -16.17 17.62
N GLY A 418 18.76 -14.85 17.55
CA GLY A 418 18.70 -13.99 18.72
C GLY A 418 20.00 -13.37 19.18
N PHE A 419 21.02 -13.43 18.33
CA PHE A 419 22.30 -12.80 18.59
C PHE A 419 22.31 -11.37 18.05
N THR A 420 23.28 -10.57 18.50
CA THR A 420 23.42 -9.17 18.05
C THR A 420 23.75 -9.14 16.55
N PRO A 421 22.95 -8.47 15.69
CA PRO A 421 23.24 -8.44 14.25
C PRO A 421 24.64 -7.90 13.93
N GLY A 422 25.38 -8.62 13.07
CA GLY A 422 26.74 -8.25 12.66
C GLY A 422 27.82 -8.47 13.72
N SER A 423 27.50 -9.10 14.87
CA SER A 423 28.52 -9.58 15.81
C SER A 423 29.11 -10.90 15.36
N SER A 424 30.11 -11.39 16.10
CA SER A 424 30.57 -12.77 16.04
C SER A 424 30.28 -13.47 17.37
N VAL A 425 30.13 -14.78 17.33
CA VAL A 425 29.87 -15.63 18.50
C VAL A 425 30.82 -16.83 18.44
N ASP A 426 31.40 -17.22 19.57
CA ASP A 426 32.22 -18.43 19.63
C ASP A 426 31.34 -19.62 20.03
N ILE A 427 31.26 -20.61 19.14
CA ILE A 427 30.47 -21.82 19.36
C ILE A 427 31.38 -22.91 19.86
N TYR A 428 31.14 -23.34 21.10
CA TYR A 428 31.83 -24.42 21.77
C TYR A 428 31.04 -25.72 21.65
N VAL A 429 31.76 -26.82 21.41
CA VAL A 429 31.24 -28.18 21.63
C VAL A 429 31.90 -28.73 22.87
N ILE A 430 31.11 -29.21 23.83
CA ILE A 430 31.59 -29.72 25.12
C ILE A 430 31.00 -31.09 25.39
N GLU A 431 31.64 -31.90 26.24
CA GLU A 431 31.00 -33.12 26.75
C GLU A 431 29.74 -32.75 27.53
N THR A 432 28.66 -33.52 27.36
CA THR A 432 27.39 -33.24 28.04
C THR A 432 27.56 -33.13 29.56
N THR A 433 26.97 -32.08 30.12
CA THR A 433 26.93 -31.84 31.57
C THR A 433 25.49 -31.62 32.03
N ASP A 434 25.15 -32.08 33.24
CA ASP A 434 23.82 -31.87 33.82
C ASP A 434 23.56 -30.39 34.19
N SER A 435 24.62 -29.57 34.26
CA SER A 435 24.52 -28.15 34.59
C SER A 435 25.71 -27.35 34.09
N MET A 436 25.45 -26.11 33.66
CA MET A 436 26.47 -25.10 33.32
C MET A 436 26.35 -23.89 34.25
N PRO A 437 27.05 -23.86 35.40
CA PRO A 437 26.97 -22.72 36.31
C PRO A 437 27.72 -21.50 35.75
N ASP A 438 27.26 -20.31 36.13
CA ASP A 438 27.91 -19.04 35.86
C ASP A 438 29.41 -19.05 36.22
N GLY A 439 30.26 -18.53 35.34
CA GLY A 439 31.71 -18.50 35.50
C GLY A 439 32.44 -19.79 35.13
N THR A 440 31.79 -20.75 34.45
CA THR A 440 32.42 -22.01 34.04
C THR A 440 33.38 -21.79 32.88
N PRO A 441 34.69 -22.09 33.00
CA PRO A 441 35.60 -21.98 31.87
C PRO A 441 35.21 -22.94 30.75
N LEU A 442 35.09 -22.42 29.54
CA LEU A 442 34.74 -23.19 28.36
C LEU A 442 35.99 -23.83 27.76
N THR A 443 35.94 -25.13 27.54
CA THR A 443 36.98 -25.89 26.85
C THR A 443 36.36 -26.67 25.73
N ASP A 444 36.65 -26.28 24.50
CA ASP A 444 36.11 -26.95 23.32
C ASP A 444 36.69 -28.37 23.18
N TYR A 445 35.81 -29.37 23.06
CA TYR A 445 36.18 -30.77 22.86
C TYR A 445 37.02 -30.98 21.59
N ARG A 446 36.78 -30.19 20.55
CA ARG A 446 37.50 -30.22 19.26
C ARG A 446 38.84 -29.49 19.32
N GLY A 447 39.11 -28.79 20.42
CA GLY A 447 40.36 -28.10 20.72
C GLY A 447 40.31 -26.57 20.57
N ALA A 448 39.42 -26.03 19.75
CA ALA A 448 39.16 -24.60 19.62
C ALA A 448 37.69 -24.35 19.24
N PRO A 449 37.06 -23.26 19.72
CA PRO A 449 35.70 -22.92 19.32
C PRO A 449 35.63 -22.55 17.83
N THR A 450 34.43 -22.65 17.27
CA THR A 450 34.12 -22.12 15.94
C THR A 450 33.55 -20.73 16.10
N THR A 451 34.31 -19.70 15.70
CA THR A 451 33.76 -18.35 15.59
C THR A 451 32.84 -18.28 14.37
N VAL A 452 31.59 -17.90 14.59
CA VAL A 452 30.58 -17.71 13.54
C VAL A 452 30.17 -16.24 13.48
N ASP A 453 29.99 -15.73 12.26
CA ASP A 453 29.44 -14.40 12.05
C ASP A 453 27.91 -14.45 12.16
N VAL A 454 27.35 -13.47 12.86
CA VAL A 454 25.90 -13.27 12.96
C VAL A 454 25.47 -12.34 11.83
N ASN A 455 24.52 -12.76 11.01
CA ASN A 455 24.04 -11.96 9.90
C ASN A 455 23.31 -10.68 10.37
N ASN A 456 22.86 -9.86 9.42
CA ASN A 456 22.22 -8.57 9.69
C ASN A 456 20.82 -8.68 10.36
N VAL A 457 20.27 -9.88 10.52
CA VAL A 457 19.00 -10.12 11.23
C VAL A 457 19.20 -10.85 12.57
N GLY A 458 20.45 -11.04 13.02
CA GLY A 458 20.73 -11.66 14.31
C GLY A 458 20.72 -13.19 14.29
N GLN A 459 20.93 -13.79 13.11
CA GLN A 459 20.96 -15.24 12.92
C GLN A 459 22.37 -15.74 12.62
N ILE A 460 22.66 -16.95 13.07
CA ILE A 460 23.80 -17.76 12.64
C ILE A 460 23.29 -18.61 11.48
N GLU A 461 23.77 -18.34 10.26
CA GLU A 461 23.49 -19.18 9.09
C GLU A 461 24.13 -20.56 9.26
N THR A 462 23.62 -21.56 8.54
CA THR A 462 24.12 -22.94 8.57
C THR A 462 25.62 -22.99 8.37
N THR A 463 26.35 -23.16 9.47
CA THR A 463 27.81 -23.07 9.50
C THR A 463 28.39 -24.39 9.98
N LEU A 464 29.38 -24.91 9.25
CA LEU A 464 30.05 -26.16 9.62
C LEU A 464 30.68 -26.00 11.00
N LEU A 465 30.17 -26.79 11.95
CA LEU A 465 30.65 -26.80 13.33
C LEU A 465 31.69 -27.91 13.50
N TRP A 466 31.36 -29.15 13.18
CA TRP A 466 32.22 -30.31 13.45
C TRP A 466 32.24 -31.28 12.27
N ALA A 467 33.36 -31.28 11.52
CA ALA A 467 33.49 -32.07 10.29
C ALA A 467 33.62 -33.59 10.51
N THR A 468 34.20 -34.00 11.64
CA THR A 468 34.43 -35.42 11.97
C THR A 468 34.15 -35.65 13.45
N PRO A 469 32.87 -35.75 13.84
CA PRO A 469 32.51 -35.94 15.23
C PRO A 469 32.89 -37.33 15.73
N GLU A 470 33.32 -37.40 16.99
CA GLU A 470 33.56 -38.68 17.67
C GLU A 470 32.27 -39.14 18.34
N GLU A 471 32.12 -40.44 18.59
CA GLU A 471 30.95 -40.96 19.30
C GLU A 471 30.91 -40.44 20.74
N GLY A 472 29.75 -39.96 21.18
CA GLY A 472 29.56 -39.39 22.51
C GLY A 472 28.30 -38.55 22.63
N ASP A 473 28.05 -38.06 23.84
CA ASP A 473 27.01 -37.09 24.14
C ASP A 473 27.67 -35.73 24.39
N TYR A 474 27.16 -34.71 23.69
CA TYR A 474 27.75 -33.37 23.67
C TYR A 474 26.70 -32.29 23.88
N ASP A 475 27.14 -31.13 24.36
CA ASP A 475 26.34 -29.91 24.37
C ASP A 475 26.96 -28.85 23.46
N ILE A 476 26.15 -27.86 23.08
CA ILE A 476 26.63 -26.66 22.38
C ILE A 476 26.50 -25.46 23.31
N VAL A 477 27.56 -24.67 23.40
CA VAL A 477 27.55 -23.37 24.10
C VAL A 477 27.90 -22.27 23.11
N ALA A 478 27.07 -21.25 23.02
CA ALA A 478 27.34 -20.02 22.30
C ALA A 478 27.85 -18.97 23.31
N ASP A 479 29.16 -18.73 23.27
CA ASP A 479 29.86 -17.70 24.01
C ASP A 479 29.77 -16.39 23.22
N VAL A 480 28.91 -15.49 23.70
CA VAL A 480 28.49 -14.30 22.95
C VAL A 480 29.51 -13.17 23.08
N ASP A 481 30.29 -13.11 24.16
CA ASP A 481 31.32 -12.08 24.35
C ASP A 481 32.75 -12.58 24.10
N GLN A 482 32.90 -13.87 23.78
CA GLN A 482 34.14 -14.52 23.36
C GLN A 482 35.23 -14.44 24.44
N ASP A 483 34.85 -14.51 25.71
CA ASP A 483 35.78 -14.46 26.82
C ASP A 483 36.26 -15.85 27.30
N GLY A 484 35.64 -16.92 26.78
CA GLY A 484 35.95 -18.31 27.08
C GLY A 484 35.41 -18.79 28.43
N VAL A 485 34.43 -18.10 29.00
CA VAL A 485 33.76 -18.41 30.26
C VAL A 485 32.25 -18.33 30.04
N PHE A 486 31.50 -19.31 30.56
CA PHE A 486 30.04 -19.28 30.48
C PHE A 486 29.43 -18.27 31.46
N ASP A 487 28.78 -17.25 30.93
CA ASP A 487 28.06 -16.20 31.67
C ASP A 487 26.54 -16.39 31.57
N THR A 488 25.88 -16.64 32.70
CA THR A 488 24.42 -16.85 32.76
C THR A 488 23.67 -15.59 32.33
N GLY A 489 22.81 -15.71 31.32
CA GLY A 489 22.00 -14.61 30.78
C GLY A 489 22.69 -13.78 29.70
N ARG A 490 23.98 -14.03 29.45
CA ARG A 490 24.70 -13.49 28.30
C ARG A 490 24.91 -14.56 27.24
N ASP A 491 25.46 -15.69 27.66
CA ASP A 491 25.72 -16.85 26.83
C ASP A 491 24.51 -17.76 26.71
N TRP A 492 24.59 -18.67 25.74
CA TRP A 492 23.53 -19.63 25.50
C TRP A 492 24.05 -21.06 25.53
N TRP A 493 23.32 -21.94 26.20
CA TRP A 493 23.64 -23.36 26.30
C TRP A 493 22.47 -24.19 25.80
N TYR A 494 22.75 -25.06 24.84
CA TYR A 494 21.83 -26.08 24.37
C TYR A 494 22.30 -27.44 24.85
N GLY A 495 21.53 -28.05 25.74
CA GLY A 495 21.84 -29.36 26.32
C GLY A 495 21.49 -30.50 25.36
N GLY A 496 22.52 -31.26 24.98
CA GLY A 496 22.42 -32.61 24.43
C GLY A 496 22.18 -32.71 22.92
N PHE A 497 23.22 -33.13 22.20
CA PHE A 497 23.11 -33.93 20.99
C PHE A 497 24.04 -35.15 21.10
N THR A 498 23.61 -36.26 20.51
CA THR A 498 24.36 -37.52 20.53
C THR A 498 24.97 -37.78 19.17
N VAL A 499 26.23 -38.19 19.18
CA VAL A 499 26.93 -38.73 18.02
C VAL A 499 27.09 -40.23 18.26
N GLY A 500 26.45 -41.06 17.45
CA GLY A 500 26.43 -42.50 17.67
C GLY A 500 25.81 -43.25 16.51
N GLU A 501 25.93 -44.58 16.53
CA GLU A 501 25.13 -45.41 15.63
C GLU A 501 23.67 -45.05 15.84
N GLU A 502 23.03 -44.53 14.79
CA GLU A 502 21.60 -44.26 14.77
C GLU A 502 20.93 -45.55 15.26
N GLU A 503 20.30 -45.51 16.44
CA GLU A 503 19.48 -46.63 16.91
C GLU A 503 18.47 -46.85 15.81
N ARG A 504 18.74 -47.84 14.94
CA ARG A 504 17.78 -48.28 13.95
C ARG A 504 16.58 -48.66 14.77
N GLU A 505 15.59 -47.77 14.79
CA GLU A 505 14.28 -48.07 15.32
C GLU A 505 13.87 -49.34 14.58
N VAL A 506 13.93 -50.46 15.30
CA VAL A 506 13.57 -51.75 14.72
C VAL A 506 12.08 -51.63 14.53
N VAL A 507 11.68 -51.18 13.34
CA VAL A 507 10.31 -51.27 12.88
C VAL A 507 10.01 -52.76 12.91
N GLU A 508 9.40 -53.23 13.99
CA GLU A 508 8.89 -54.59 14.08
C GLU A 508 7.82 -54.70 12.98
N GLU A 509 8.21 -55.21 11.81
CA GLU A 509 7.26 -55.50 10.76
C GLU A 509 6.23 -56.50 11.32
N PRO A 510 4.93 -56.18 11.27
CA PRO A 510 3.91 -57.09 11.76
C PRO A 510 3.80 -58.29 10.81
N GLY A 511 4.41 -59.41 11.22
CA GLY A 511 4.16 -60.79 10.82
C GLY A 511 3.62 -61.05 9.40
N VAL A 512 4.53 -61.38 8.47
CA VAL A 512 4.18 -62.05 7.22
C VAL A 512 4.60 -63.52 7.29
N GLU A 513 3.61 -64.43 7.33
CA GLU A 513 3.84 -65.87 7.14
C GLU A 513 4.07 -66.22 5.66
N PRO A 514 4.85 -67.28 5.35
CA PRO A 514 5.22 -67.61 3.97
C PRO A 514 4.33 -68.69 3.35
N THR A 515 4.00 -68.56 2.06
CA THR A 515 3.69 -69.62 1.05
C THR A 515 3.07 -68.93 -0.18
N GLU A 516 3.18 -69.34 -1.45
CA GLU A 516 3.83 -70.44 -2.16
C GLU A 516 3.96 -70.04 -3.66
N THR A 517 4.89 -70.69 -4.36
CA THR A 517 5.25 -70.59 -5.79
C THR A 517 4.14 -70.97 -6.80
N PHE A 518 4.14 -70.39 -8.02
CA PHE A 518 3.83 -71.10 -9.28
C PHE A 518 4.47 -70.47 -10.53
N GLU A 519 4.75 -71.34 -11.51
CA GLU A 519 5.62 -71.19 -12.69
C GLU A 519 4.95 -70.61 -13.98
N ALA A 520 5.81 -69.97 -14.79
CA ALA A 520 5.93 -69.75 -16.25
C ALA A 520 4.83 -70.09 -17.31
N ALA A 521 4.57 -69.04 -18.15
CA ALA A 521 4.59 -68.95 -19.64
C ALA A 521 3.47 -69.59 -20.52
N PRO A 522 3.38 -69.30 -21.86
CA PRO A 522 3.38 -68.04 -22.64
C PRO A 522 2.26 -67.99 -23.75
N GLU A 523 2.32 -67.00 -24.66
CA GLU A 523 1.79 -66.92 -26.06
C GLU A 523 0.76 -65.82 -26.42
N ASP A 524 1.23 -64.90 -27.27
CA ASP A 524 0.73 -64.52 -28.60
C ASP A 524 -0.78 -64.28 -28.83
N VAL A 525 -1.19 -63.01 -28.92
CA VAL A 525 -2.34 -62.57 -29.74
C VAL A 525 -2.02 -61.22 -30.41
N ARG A 526 -1.89 -61.23 -31.73
CA ARG A 526 -1.97 -60.04 -32.61
C ARG A 526 -3.42 -59.80 -33.04
N LEU A 527 -3.81 -58.53 -33.16
CA LEU A 527 -4.69 -57.88 -34.17
C LEU A 527 -5.25 -56.56 -33.56
N PRO A 528 -5.77 -55.59 -34.36
CA PRO A 528 -5.19 -54.87 -35.49
C PRO A 528 -5.14 -53.34 -35.22
N ALA A 529 -4.55 -52.58 -36.15
CA ALA A 529 -4.42 -51.12 -36.08
C ALA A 529 -5.79 -50.41 -36.08
N GLU A 530 -6.05 -49.64 -35.02
CA GLU A 530 -7.15 -48.67 -34.95
C GLU A 530 -6.70 -47.31 -35.50
N GLU A 531 -7.50 -46.77 -36.42
CA GLU A 531 -7.33 -45.47 -37.03
C GLU A 531 -7.56 -44.35 -35.99
N LYS A 532 -6.61 -43.41 -35.90
CA LYS A 532 -6.76 -42.20 -35.07
C LYS A 532 -7.84 -41.28 -35.66
N PRO A 533 -8.88 -40.87 -34.90
CA PRO A 533 -9.74 -39.75 -35.29
C PRO A 533 -8.96 -38.42 -35.19
N PRO A 534 -9.44 -37.35 -35.88
CA PRO A 534 -8.76 -36.06 -35.90
C PRO A 534 -8.70 -35.45 -34.49
N MET A 535 -7.51 -34.96 -34.14
CA MET A 535 -7.23 -34.24 -32.91
C MET A 535 -8.00 -32.91 -32.93
N VAL A 536 -9.09 -32.84 -32.15
CA VAL A 536 -9.74 -31.58 -31.78
C VAL A 536 -8.91 -30.96 -30.66
N LEU A 537 -8.48 -29.72 -30.87
CA LEU A 537 -7.69 -28.96 -29.91
C LEU A 537 -8.65 -28.32 -28.89
N ASP A 538 -8.92 -29.01 -27.79
CA ASP A 538 -9.59 -28.42 -26.62
C ASP A 538 -8.51 -27.78 -25.74
N LEU A 539 -8.40 -26.45 -25.79
CA LEU A 539 -7.57 -25.69 -24.86
C LEU A 539 -8.21 -25.70 -23.47
N PRO A 540 -7.45 -25.89 -22.38
CA PRO A 540 -8.00 -25.80 -21.03
C PRO A 540 -8.53 -24.39 -20.77
N ILE A 541 -9.74 -24.31 -20.21
CA ILE A 541 -10.36 -23.06 -19.78
C ILE A 541 -9.89 -22.79 -18.34
N VAL A 542 -9.21 -21.66 -18.15
CA VAL A 542 -8.83 -21.16 -16.82
C VAL A 542 -9.93 -20.22 -16.34
N GLY A 543 -10.45 -20.47 -15.14
CA GLY A 543 -11.51 -19.66 -14.53
C GLY A 543 -11.09 -19.15 -13.15
N TYR A 544 -11.62 -17.98 -12.78
CA TYR A 544 -11.44 -17.36 -11.47
C TYR A 544 -12.80 -17.31 -10.75
N TYR A 545 -12.82 -17.58 -9.44
CA TYR A 545 -14.06 -17.61 -8.66
C TYR A 545 -13.94 -16.73 -7.41
N HIS A 546 -14.93 -15.86 -7.17
CA HIS A 546 -15.07 -15.05 -5.97
C HIS A 546 -16.38 -15.43 -5.24
N GLY A 547 -16.32 -15.52 -3.92
CA GLY A 547 -17.08 -16.47 -3.11
C GLY A 547 -18.60 -16.32 -2.98
N VAL A 548 -19.26 -17.47 -2.95
CA VAL A 548 -20.46 -17.78 -2.13
C VAL A 548 -20.26 -19.21 -1.61
N PRO A 549 -20.49 -19.51 -0.31
CA PRO A 549 -20.26 -20.85 0.23
C PRO A 549 -21.19 -21.89 -0.42
N VAL A 550 -20.61 -22.97 -0.95
CA VAL A 550 -21.35 -24.11 -1.51
C VAL A 550 -21.51 -25.17 -0.43
N TYR A 551 -22.76 -25.61 -0.23
CA TYR A 551 -23.10 -26.72 0.65
C TYR A 551 -23.43 -27.94 -0.19
N GLN A 552 -22.84 -29.08 0.15
CA GLN A 552 -23.27 -30.39 -0.35
C GLN A 552 -23.62 -31.27 0.85
N ASP A 553 -24.84 -31.79 0.88
CA ASP A 553 -25.38 -32.65 1.94
C ASP A 553 -25.20 -32.06 3.36
N ASN A 554 -25.51 -30.76 3.53
CA ASN A 554 -25.36 -30.01 4.78
C ASN A 554 -23.94 -30.02 5.39
N THR A 555 -22.94 -30.46 4.63
CA THR A 555 -21.55 -30.39 5.02
C THR A 555 -20.93 -29.23 4.27
N ARG A 556 -20.27 -28.31 5.01
CA ARG A 556 -19.51 -27.21 4.42
C ARG A 556 -18.27 -27.81 3.77
N ILE A 557 -18.19 -27.76 2.45
CA ILE A 557 -17.03 -28.23 1.70
C ILE A 557 -16.43 -27.01 1.00
N GLY A 558 -15.58 -26.24 1.70
CA GLY A 558 -14.91 -25.09 1.10
C GLY A 558 -14.26 -24.13 2.10
N LEU A 559 -12.97 -23.86 1.84
CA LEU A 559 -12.03 -22.95 2.51
C LEU A 559 -12.57 -21.52 2.59
N ASP A 560 -12.63 -20.99 3.81
CA ASP A 560 -12.29 -19.65 4.34
C ASP A 560 -12.63 -18.35 3.56
N GLY A 561 -13.24 -18.40 2.37
CA GLY A 561 -13.48 -17.21 1.55
C GLY A 561 -12.27 -16.71 0.76
N ARG A 562 -11.18 -17.50 0.67
CA ARG A 562 -9.98 -17.13 -0.09
C ARG A 562 -10.16 -17.41 -1.60
N PRO A 563 -9.66 -16.54 -2.50
CA PRO A 563 -9.70 -16.79 -3.94
C PRO A 563 -8.85 -18.02 -4.30
N SER A 564 -9.33 -18.86 -5.21
CA SER A 564 -8.62 -20.06 -5.67
C SER A 564 -8.57 -20.11 -7.19
N LEU A 565 -7.40 -20.45 -7.75
CA LEU A 565 -7.26 -20.73 -9.17
C LEU A 565 -7.70 -22.17 -9.43
N PHE A 566 -8.51 -22.41 -10.46
CA PHE A 566 -8.78 -23.77 -10.91
C PHE A 566 -8.51 -23.95 -12.40
N ILE A 567 -8.05 -25.15 -12.74
CA ILE A 567 -7.85 -25.60 -14.11
C ILE A 567 -8.90 -26.68 -14.42
N LEU A 568 -9.65 -26.50 -15.51
CA LEU A 568 -10.49 -27.56 -16.05
C LEU A 568 -9.66 -28.44 -16.98
N THR A 569 -9.51 -29.71 -16.63
CA THR A 569 -8.84 -30.70 -17.50
C THR A 569 -9.71 -31.02 -18.70
N ALA A 570 -9.11 -31.62 -19.74
CA ALA A 570 -9.83 -32.09 -20.91
C ALA A 570 -10.90 -33.18 -20.59
N GLN A 571 -10.85 -33.79 -19.40
CA GLN A 571 -11.89 -34.70 -18.91
C GLN A 571 -13.00 -34.01 -18.08
N GLY A 572 -12.95 -32.68 -17.91
CA GLY A 572 -13.91 -31.91 -17.13
C GLY A 572 -13.66 -31.94 -15.61
N GLU A 573 -12.49 -32.40 -15.18
CA GLU A 573 -12.09 -32.39 -13.76
C GLU A 573 -11.57 -31.01 -13.39
N ARG A 574 -11.93 -30.52 -12.20
CA ARG A 574 -11.43 -29.26 -11.66
C ARG A 574 -10.25 -29.56 -10.75
N VAL A 575 -9.07 -29.07 -11.12
CA VAL A 575 -7.88 -29.08 -10.26
C VAL A 575 -7.78 -27.70 -9.63
N TYR A 576 -7.88 -27.63 -8.30
CA TYR A 576 -7.72 -26.40 -7.54
C TYR A 576 -6.27 -26.27 -7.10
N ILE A 577 -5.68 -25.11 -7.35
CA ILE A 577 -4.33 -24.80 -6.88
C ILE A 577 -4.49 -23.80 -5.72
N PRO A 578 -4.05 -24.14 -4.50
CA PRO A 578 -4.06 -23.23 -3.36
C PRO A 578 -3.26 -21.96 -3.67
N TYR A 579 -3.72 -20.81 -3.20
CA TYR A 579 -3.06 -19.52 -3.41
C TYR A 579 -1.59 -19.53 -2.91
N GLU A 580 -1.36 -20.21 -1.79
CA GLU A 580 -0.05 -20.38 -1.12
C GLU A 580 0.97 -21.21 -1.94
N GLU A 581 0.52 -22.03 -2.88
CA GLU A 581 1.41 -22.80 -3.78
C GLU A 581 1.82 -21.99 -5.03
N VAL A 582 1.11 -20.90 -5.33
CA VAL A 582 1.33 -20.08 -6.54
C VAL A 582 2.16 -18.84 -6.24
N PHE A 583 1.99 -18.24 -5.05
CA PHE A 583 2.69 -17.04 -4.63
C PHE A 583 3.42 -17.33 -3.31
N GLY A 584 4.72 -17.05 -3.26
CA GLY A 584 5.51 -17.21 -2.04
C GLY A 584 5.06 -16.21 -0.97
N ALA A 585 5.26 -16.55 0.31
CA ALA A 585 4.82 -15.73 1.46
C ALA A 585 5.34 -14.27 1.43
N GLU A 586 6.44 -13.99 0.73
CA GLU A 586 7.00 -12.64 0.58
C GLU A 586 6.16 -11.70 -0.32
N GLU A 587 5.43 -12.21 -1.31
CA GLU A 587 4.63 -11.37 -2.24
C GLU A 587 3.31 -10.86 -1.60
N GLU A 588 2.86 -11.50 -0.52
CA GLU A 588 1.67 -11.06 0.24
C GLU A 588 1.91 -9.75 1.00
N GLU A 589 3.14 -9.53 1.48
CA GLU A 589 3.53 -8.28 2.16
C GLU A 589 3.63 -7.08 1.21
N GLU A 590 4.09 -7.27 -0.02
CA GLU A 590 4.13 -6.19 -1.01
C GLU A 590 2.73 -5.75 -1.47
N LEU A 591 1.77 -6.68 -1.49
CA LEU A 591 0.37 -6.39 -1.83
C LEU A 591 -0.33 -5.57 -0.73
N LYS A 592 0.04 -5.77 0.54
CA LYS A 592 -0.43 -4.95 1.67
C LYS A 592 0.20 -3.54 1.69
N ARG A 593 1.31 -3.32 0.97
CA ARG A 593 2.02 -2.03 0.88
C ARG A 593 1.65 -1.17 -0.33
N GLY A 594 0.58 -1.50 -1.06
CA GLY A 594 0.14 -0.72 -2.22
C GLY A 594 0.92 -0.98 -3.51
N GLY A 595 1.45 -2.20 -3.69
CA GLY A 595 2.01 -2.66 -4.96
C GLY A 595 0.99 -2.64 -6.13
N PRO A 596 1.45 -2.83 -7.38
CA PRO A 596 0.60 -2.72 -8.57
C PRO A 596 -0.64 -3.63 -8.49
N PRO A 597 -1.76 -3.24 -9.12
CA PRO A 597 -3.05 -3.92 -8.95
C PRO A 597 -2.95 -5.41 -9.26
N LEU A 598 -3.64 -6.24 -8.48
CA LEU A 598 -3.71 -7.71 -8.57
C LEU A 598 -3.83 -8.26 -10.01
N VAL A 599 -4.51 -7.51 -10.88
CA VAL A 599 -4.67 -7.80 -12.32
C VAL A 599 -3.32 -7.90 -13.06
N PHE A 600 -2.33 -7.09 -12.69
CA PHE A 600 -0.99 -7.09 -13.27
C PHE A 600 -0.25 -8.40 -12.98
N TRP A 601 -0.30 -8.86 -11.73
CA TRP A 601 0.34 -10.11 -11.30
C TRP A 601 -0.34 -11.34 -11.92
N VAL A 602 -1.67 -11.35 -12.00
CA VAL A 602 -2.41 -12.42 -12.69
C VAL A 602 -2.04 -12.48 -14.18
N CYS A 603 -1.92 -11.33 -14.85
CA CYS A 603 -1.48 -11.27 -16.24
C CYS A 603 -0.02 -11.76 -16.42
N LEU A 604 0.88 -11.41 -15.50
CA LEU A 604 2.28 -11.84 -15.53
C LEU A 604 2.41 -13.36 -15.35
N VAL A 605 1.68 -13.95 -14.40
CA VAL A 605 1.67 -15.40 -14.15
C VAL A 605 1.08 -16.16 -15.34
N LEU A 606 -0.05 -15.70 -15.89
CA LEU A 606 -0.64 -16.30 -17.10
C LEU A 606 0.33 -16.23 -18.29
N PHE A 607 1.09 -15.15 -18.42
CA PHE A 607 2.12 -14.98 -19.45
C PHE A 607 3.31 -15.93 -19.25
N MET A 608 3.80 -16.10 -18.02
CA MET A 608 4.86 -17.06 -17.69
C MET A 608 4.44 -18.50 -17.97
N VAL A 609 3.22 -18.89 -17.60
CA VAL A 609 2.66 -20.23 -17.88
C VAL A 609 2.55 -20.46 -19.39
N LEU A 610 2.13 -19.45 -20.17
CA LEU A 610 2.08 -19.53 -21.62
C LEU A 610 3.47 -19.75 -22.24
N ILE A 611 4.50 -19.05 -21.74
CA ILE A 611 5.89 -19.22 -22.19
C ILE A 611 6.37 -20.64 -21.92
N VAL A 612 6.14 -21.17 -20.71
CA VAL A 612 6.55 -22.54 -20.35
C VAL A 612 5.86 -23.57 -21.25
N LEU A 613 4.57 -23.40 -21.54
CA LEU A 613 3.83 -24.29 -22.45
C LEU A 613 4.35 -24.21 -23.89
N VAL A 614 4.70 -23.02 -24.38
CA VAL A 614 5.28 -22.84 -25.72
C VAL A 614 6.68 -23.46 -25.81
N VAL A 615 7.54 -23.24 -24.80
CA VAL A 615 8.89 -23.83 -24.74
C VAL A 615 8.81 -25.36 -24.64
N TYR A 616 7.90 -25.89 -23.82
CA TYR A 616 7.66 -27.33 -23.72
C TYR A 616 7.22 -27.92 -25.06
N TYR A 617 6.28 -27.26 -25.74
CA TYR A 617 5.79 -27.69 -27.07
C TYR A 617 6.90 -27.66 -28.13
N ILE A 618 7.73 -26.62 -28.14
CA ILE A 618 8.88 -26.51 -29.05
C ILE A 618 9.91 -27.60 -28.77
N SER A 619 10.17 -27.96 -27.51
CA SER A 619 11.16 -29.00 -27.17
C SER A 619 10.71 -30.44 -27.46
N LYS A 620 9.40 -30.67 -27.64
CA LYS A 620 8.81 -31.98 -27.97
C LYS A 620 8.62 -32.22 -29.47
N LYS A 621 8.84 -31.21 -30.31
CA LYS A 621 8.97 -31.33 -31.77
C LYS A 621 10.44 -31.43 -32.17
#